data_AF-A0A8J4LQ74-F1
#
_entry.id   AF-A0A8J4LQ74-F1
#
_cell.length_a   1.000
_cell.length_b   1.000
_cell.length_c   1.000
_cell.angle_alpha   90.00
_cell.angle_beta   90.00
_cell.angle_gamma   90.00
#
_symmetry.space_group_name_H-M   'P 1'
#
loop_
_entity.id
_entity.type
_entity.pdbx_description
1 polymer ?
#
loop_
_entity_poly.entity_id
_entity_poly.type
_entity_poly.pdbx_seq_one_letter_code
_entity_poly.pdbx_strand_id
1 'polypeptide(L)'
;MLRGAGSSAASLFIWRCFSEMKSRSTSAMHLVYRAPGSGAGQSEVVAKDNGYEAIVDFGISDTPMPDVSYADLTANAKITMVHIPVLLAPMNFFINIPESRLPARQLKMSPCTIAKIMQADITSWDHSDIATDNGFTLPNEPITVFYRQLNSGTTAVITAYLLATCPTWRLGSGSLLSNWPASFKPTANSVNMSSSVFTTPWSIGYMDAANGLDLNLIEVSIRNKDGNFVTTQTGDVPGAASALFKSDGWPKNPTQSFSGVSVLNQPGATTFPIVAMPFMFVRTDLTSRGDTGSLLQTFITFMLDSYAQNVIAPAAGFSPLPAEVRQYATERALPLLQIDTRAKMWTFESGSVLPAGKGSSDYVISSFAGSFENTNAAGFADFFKAYSAQQNKANARAANSSSSTSAANYTNLTDVPANLKDKLDHMEKQIAILQAVAITGICFGIMGLILAIFSSCRIFVNSTIWGGLSGVVHPSSIGGSSVRRQKSTGSMGEASLLHGPVGTATTPPMMAEI
;
A
#
# COMPACT_ATOMS: atom_id res chain seq x y z
N MET A 1 -12.07 6.12 -8.09
CA MET A 1 -11.63 5.73 -6.72
C MET A 1 -10.63 4.61 -6.90
N LEU A 2 -9.52 4.63 -6.16
CA LEU A 2 -8.54 3.56 -6.17
C LEU A 2 -8.53 2.85 -4.80
N ARG A 3 -8.66 1.53 -4.79
CA ARG A 3 -8.76 0.69 -3.58
C ARG A 3 -7.61 -0.31 -3.56
N GLY A 4 -6.84 -0.32 -2.49
CA GLY A 4 -5.84 -1.34 -2.22
C GLY A 4 -5.98 -1.97 -0.84
N ALA A 5 -5.41 -3.15 -0.69
CA ALA A 5 -5.25 -3.80 0.61
C ALA A 5 -3.94 -4.58 0.68
N GLY A 6 -3.37 -4.74 1.87
CA GLY A 6 -2.21 -5.61 2.01
C GLY A 6 -1.32 -5.34 3.21
N SER A 7 -0.01 -5.47 2.97
CA SER A 7 1.09 -5.25 3.92
C SER A 7 0.85 -4.05 4.82
N SER A 8 0.87 -4.30 6.14
CA SER A 8 0.91 -3.24 7.13
C SER A 8 2.30 -2.61 7.23
N ALA A 9 3.36 -3.37 6.92
CA ALA A 9 4.72 -2.85 6.92
C ALA A 9 4.91 -1.76 5.86
N ALA A 10 4.38 -1.93 4.64
CA ALA A 10 4.49 -0.92 3.57
C ALA A 10 3.51 0.26 3.72
N SER A 11 2.58 0.21 4.68
CA SER A 11 1.44 1.13 4.72
C SER A 11 1.81 2.62 4.86
N LEU A 12 2.87 2.93 5.64
CA LEU A 12 3.34 4.31 5.83
C LEU A 12 3.72 4.97 4.49
N PHE A 13 4.49 4.24 3.68
CA PHE A 13 4.90 4.69 2.35
C PHE A 13 3.70 4.91 1.43
N ILE A 14 2.78 3.94 1.40
CA ILE A 14 1.60 3.98 0.53
C ILE A 14 0.69 5.16 0.87
N TRP A 15 0.38 5.37 2.15
CA TRP A 15 -0.46 6.51 2.55
C TRP A 15 0.27 7.84 2.38
N ARG A 16 1.61 7.91 2.53
CA ARG A 16 2.35 9.13 2.22
C ARG A 16 2.27 9.46 0.73
N CYS A 17 2.49 8.47 -0.14
CA CYS A 17 2.32 8.63 -1.58
C CYS A 17 0.89 9.10 -1.93
N PHE A 18 -0.14 8.52 -1.32
CA PHE A 18 -1.52 8.97 -1.49
C PHE A 18 -1.75 10.42 -1.04
N SER A 19 -1.16 10.83 0.09
CA SER A 19 -1.25 12.20 0.58
C SER A 19 -0.62 13.18 -0.41
N GLU A 20 0.60 12.86 -0.86
CA GLU A 20 1.35 13.68 -1.81
C GLU A 20 0.63 13.79 -3.15
N MET A 21 0.16 12.67 -3.72
CA MET A 21 -0.61 12.68 -4.96
C MET A 21 -1.87 13.56 -4.85
N LYS A 22 -2.64 13.43 -3.76
CA LYS A 22 -3.82 14.27 -3.52
C LYS A 22 -3.46 15.75 -3.44
N SER A 23 -2.39 16.09 -2.73
CA SER A 23 -1.94 17.49 -2.58
C SER A 23 -1.41 18.10 -3.88
N ARG A 24 -0.95 17.27 -4.81
CA ARG A 24 -0.30 17.65 -6.08
C ARG A 24 -1.22 17.50 -7.30
N SER A 25 -2.47 17.13 -7.07
CA SER A 25 -3.44 16.85 -8.13
C SER A 25 -4.30 18.07 -8.44
N THR A 26 -4.54 18.31 -9.72
CA THR A 26 -5.54 19.29 -10.19
C THR A 26 -6.97 18.78 -10.05
N SER A 27 -7.15 17.46 -9.94
CA SER A 27 -8.45 16.80 -9.91
C SER A 27 -8.65 16.00 -8.62
N ALA A 28 -9.89 15.97 -8.12
CA ALA A 28 -10.22 15.18 -6.93
C ALA A 28 -10.00 13.67 -7.18
N MET A 29 -9.41 13.00 -6.20
CA MET A 29 -9.21 11.55 -6.22
C MET A 29 -9.55 10.94 -4.87
N HIS A 30 -10.16 9.76 -4.90
CA HIS A 30 -10.45 8.96 -3.71
C HIS A 30 -9.50 7.77 -3.67
N LEU A 31 -8.53 7.80 -2.76
CA LEU A 31 -7.52 6.78 -2.59
C LEU A 31 -7.71 6.11 -1.22
N VAL A 32 -7.87 4.79 -1.20
CA VAL A 32 -8.05 4.01 0.03
C VAL A 32 -7.11 2.83 0.01
N TYR A 33 -6.28 2.71 1.05
CA TYR A 33 -5.46 1.53 1.28
C TYR A 33 -5.74 1.00 2.69
N ARG A 34 -6.18 -0.25 2.77
CA ARG A 34 -6.34 -0.95 4.06
C ARG A 34 -5.08 -1.75 4.33
N ALA A 35 -4.65 -1.79 5.58
CA ALA A 35 -3.47 -2.53 6.02
C ALA A 35 -3.79 -3.79 6.85
N PRO A 36 -4.63 -4.74 6.38
CA PRO A 36 -4.96 -5.95 7.13
C PRO A 36 -3.83 -7.00 7.16
N GLY A 37 -2.77 -6.82 6.37
CA GLY A 37 -1.65 -7.74 6.24
C GLY A 37 -1.52 -8.33 4.83
N SER A 38 -0.33 -8.83 4.54
CA SER A 38 0.09 -9.33 3.21
C SER A 38 -0.80 -10.44 2.65
N GLY A 39 -1.23 -11.39 3.49
CA GLY A 39 -2.13 -12.48 3.07
C GLY A 39 -3.48 -11.98 2.57
N ALA A 40 -4.08 -10.99 3.23
CA ALA A 40 -5.34 -10.38 2.80
C ALA A 40 -5.18 -9.60 1.48
N GLY A 41 -4.04 -8.91 1.29
CA GLY A 41 -3.74 -8.25 0.01
C GLY A 41 -3.67 -9.22 -1.17
N GLN A 42 -3.02 -10.38 -0.97
CA GLN A 42 -2.97 -11.44 -1.97
C GLN A 42 -4.36 -12.07 -2.21
N SER A 43 -5.09 -12.42 -1.17
CA SER A 43 -6.40 -13.06 -1.31
C SER A 43 -7.43 -12.14 -1.97
N GLU A 44 -7.41 -10.84 -1.68
CA GLU A 44 -8.39 -9.89 -2.23
C GLU A 44 -8.11 -9.49 -3.69
N VAL A 45 -6.85 -9.52 -4.13
CA VAL A 45 -6.50 -9.25 -5.54
C VAL A 45 -6.67 -10.49 -6.43
N VAL A 46 -6.40 -11.68 -5.87
CA VAL A 46 -6.67 -12.98 -6.51
C VAL A 46 -8.19 -13.22 -6.57
N ALA A 47 -8.85 -13.07 -5.43
CA ALA A 47 -10.28 -13.21 -5.20
C ALA A 47 -10.87 -14.54 -5.74
N LYS A 48 -10.16 -15.64 -5.51
CA LYS A 48 -10.55 -16.99 -5.96
C LYS A 48 -11.98 -17.35 -5.55
N ASP A 49 -12.31 -17.12 -4.28
CA ASP A 49 -13.63 -17.44 -3.72
C ASP A 49 -14.75 -16.54 -4.27
N ASN A 50 -14.38 -15.45 -4.95
CA ASN A 50 -15.28 -14.54 -5.66
C ASN A 50 -15.18 -14.72 -7.18
N GLY A 51 -14.95 -15.95 -7.66
CA GLY A 51 -14.87 -16.25 -9.09
C GLY A 51 -13.72 -15.52 -9.80
N TYR A 52 -12.65 -15.19 -9.08
CA TYR A 52 -11.55 -14.35 -9.54
C TYR A 52 -11.94 -12.91 -9.89
N GLU A 53 -13.06 -12.38 -9.40
CA GLU A 53 -13.35 -10.94 -9.46
C GLU A 53 -12.68 -10.21 -8.29
N ALA A 54 -11.64 -9.42 -8.60
CA ALA A 54 -10.85 -8.73 -7.59
C ALA A 54 -11.68 -7.78 -6.72
N ILE A 55 -11.52 -7.90 -5.40
CA ILE A 55 -12.19 -7.04 -4.41
C ILE A 55 -11.51 -5.65 -4.37
N VAL A 56 -10.20 -5.63 -4.60
CA VAL A 56 -9.34 -4.44 -4.64
C VAL A 56 -8.72 -4.25 -6.02
N ASP A 57 -8.32 -3.02 -6.35
CA ASP A 57 -7.63 -2.70 -7.60
C ASP A 57 -6.18 -3.19 -7.61
N PHE A 58 -5.57 -3.27 -6.42
CA PHE A 58 -4.23 -3.82 -6.22
C PHE A 58 -4.08 -4.43 -4.83
N GLY A 59 -3.23 -5.46 -4.73
CA GLY A 59 -2.78 -6.03 -3.46
C GLY A 59 -1.32 -5.66 -3.19
N ILE A 60 -0.91 -5.52 -1.92
CA ILE A 60 0.52 -5.41 -1.57
C ILE A 60 0.89 -6.50 -0.57
N SER A 61 2.04 -7.14 -0.77
CA SER A 61 2.56 -8.14 0.17
C SER A 61 4.07 -8.05 0.30
N ASP A 62 4.56 -8.24 1.52
CA ASP A 62 5.99 -8.29 1.87
C ASP A 62 6.71 -9.51 1.29
N THR A 63 5.94 -10.52 0.88
CA THR A 63 6.42 -11.72 0.19
C THR A 63 5.78 -11.83 -1.20
N PRO A 64 6.43 -12.49 -2.17
CA PRO A 64 5.81 -12.81 -3.44
C PRO A 64 4.53 -13.64 -3.29
N MET A 65 3.74 -13.70 -4.36
CA MET A 65 2.62 -14.63 -4.44
C MET A 65 3.16 -16.07 -4.53
N PRO A 66 2.60 -17.02 -3.77
CA PRO A 66 2.93 -18.44 -3.90
C PRO A 66 2.67 -18.97 -5.32
N ASP A 67 3.50 -19.90 -5.79
CA ASP A 67 3.34 -20.52 -7.11
C ASP A 67 1.96 -21.11 -7.33
N VAL A 68 1.39 -21.75 -6.30
CA VAL A 68 0.06 -22.33 -6.40
C VAL A 68 -1.01 -21.29 -6.74
N SER A 69 -0.96 -20.11 -6.13
CA SER A 69 -1.91 -19.03 -6.42
C SER A 69 -1.67 -18.40 -7.78
N TYR A 70 -0.39 -18.25 -8.16
CA TYR A 70 -0.02 -17.70 -9.47
C TYR A 70 -0.43 -18.64 -10.62
N ALA A 71 -0.13 -19.94 -10.48
CA ALA A 71 -0.50 -20.98 -11.44
C ALA A 71 -2.03 -21.11 -11.56
N ASP A 72 -2.77 -21.02 -10.45
CA ASP A 72 -4.23 -21.06 -10.45
C ASP A 72 -4.84 -19.87 -11.21
N LEU A 73 -4.36 -18.65 -10.96
CA LEU A 73 -4.80 -17.45 -11.71
C LEU A 73 -4.56 -17.57 -13.22
N THR A 74 -3.36 -18.03 -13.59
CA THR A 74 -2.94 -18.11 -15.00
C THR A 74 -3.62 -19.26 -15.74
N ALA A 75 -3.69 -20.44 -15.13
CA ALA A 75 -4.26 -21.64 -15.75
C ALA A 75 -5.79 -21.62 -15.79
N ASN A 76 -6.43 -21.26 -14.67
CA ASN A 76 -7.88 -21.40 -14.51
C ASN A 76 -8.65 -20.12 -14.85
N ALA A 77 -8.14 -18.96 -14.42
CA ALA A 77 -8.83 -17.70 -14.64
C ALA A 77 -8.34 -16.94 -15.89
N LYS A 78 -7.26 -17.39 -16.52
CA LYS A 78 -6.59 -16.72 -17.66
C LYS A 78 -6.21 -15.27 -17.35
N ILE A 79 -5.96 -14.98 -16.07
CA ILE A 79 -5.54 -13.66 -15.60
C ILE A 79 -4.02 -13.62 -15.59
N THR A 80 -3.45 -12.65 -16.31
CA THR A 80 -2.03 -12.32 -16.20
C THR A 80 -1.84 -11.24 -15.15
N MET A 81 -0.84 -11.43 -14.29
CA MET A 81 -0.54 -10.53 -13.18
C MET A 81 0.97 -10.27 -13.13
N VAL A 82 1.32 -9.03 -12.82
CA VAL A 82 2.70 -8.59 -12.58
C VAL A 82 2.93 -8.34 -11.10
N HIS A 83 4.17 -8.56 -10.66
CA HIS A 83 4.66 -8.26 -9.33
C HIS A 83 5.59 -7.06 -9.41
N ILE A 84 5.11 -5.91 -8.95
CA ILE A 84 5.87 -4.65 -9.03
C ILE A 84 6.50 -4.39 -7.66
N PRO A 85 7.84 -4.49 -7.50
CA PRO A 85 8.47 -4.12 -6.25
C PRO A 85 8.22 -2.62 -5.97
N VAL A 86 7.92 -2.26 -4.73
CA VAL A 86 7.59 -0.86 -4.38
C VAL A 86 8.65 -0.16 -3.51
N LEU A 87 9.31 -0.88 -2.62
CA LEU A 87 10.36 -0.37 -1.72
C LEU A 87 11.15 -1.53 -1.10
N LEU A 88 12.17 -1.21 -0.30
CA LEU A 88 12.84 -2.17 0.57
C LEU A 88 12.56 -1.84 2.04
N ALA A 89 12.04 -2.81 2.77
CA ALA A 89 11.71 -2.70 4.18
C ALA A 89 12.71 -3.53 5.00
N PRO A 90 13.76 -2.90 5.58
CA PRO A 90 14.65 -3.59 6.47
C PRO A 90 13.93 -3.97 7.78
N MET A 91 14.15 -5.19 8.25
CA MET A 91 13.59 -5.71 9.49
C MET A 91 14.72 -6.21 10.37
N ASN A 92 14.63 -6.02 11.68
CA ASN A 92 15.68 -6.46 12.57
C ASN A 92 15.13 -6.89 13.94
N PHE A 93 16.01 -7.48 14.75
CA PHE A 93 15.81 -7.74 16.15
C PHE A 93 16.29 -6.54 16.96
N PHE A 94 15.48 -6.15 17.92
CA PHE A 94 15.77 -5.09 18.87
C PHE A 94 15.71 -5.64 20.27
N ILE A 95 16.59 -5.13 21.13
CA ILE A 95 16.76 -5.58 22.50
C ILE A 95 16.58 -4.41 23.48
N ASN A 96 16.27 -4.77 24.71
CA ASN A 96 16.33 -3.87 25.84
C ASN A 96 17.26 -4.46 26.88
N ILE A 97 18.54 -4.13 26.79
CA ILE A 97 19.56 -4.48 27.78
C ILE A 97 20.09 -3.15 28.35
N PRO A 98 20.29 -3.03 29.67
CA PRO A 98 20.85 -1.82 30.24
C PRO A 98 22.16 -1.43 29.54
N GLU A 99 22.26 -0.20 29.05
CA GLU A 99 23.40 0.25 28.24
C GLU A 99 24.75 0.09 28.96
N SER A 100 24.76 0.17 30.29
CA SER A 100 25.94 -0.10 31.13
C SER A 100 26.49 -1.53 30.99
N ARG A 101 25.76 -2.44 30.34
CA ARG A 101 26.15 -3.82 30.07
C ARG A 101 26.59 -4.05 28.62
N LEU A 102 26.46 -3.05 27.75
CA LEU A 102 26.74 -3.17 26.32
C LEU A 102 27.85 -2.19 25.89
N PRO A 103 29.08 -2.67 25.63
CA PRO A 103 30.12 -1.87 25.02
C PRO A 103 29.62 -1.22 23.71
N ALA A 104 29.81 0.09 23.59
CA ALA A 104 29.37 0.89 22.44
C ALA A 104 27.88 0.75 22.06
N ARG A 105 27.02 0.30 23.00
CA ARG A 105 25.59 0.07 22.76
C ARG A 105 25.35 -0.92 21.61
N GLN A 106 26.22 -1.91 21.47
CA GLN A 106 26.17 -2.90 20.40
C GLN A 106 26.09 -4.32 20.96
N LEU A 107 25.29 -5.15 20.30
CA LEU A 107 25.28 -6.58 20.51
C LEU A 107 25.29 -7.27 19.15
N LYS A 108 26.30 -8.09 18.92
CA LYS A 108 26.49 -8.89 17.72
C LYS A 108 25.81 -10.24 17.89
N MET A 109 25.10 -10.71 16.87
CA MET A 109 24.56 -12.07 16.86
C MET A 109 24.67 -12.71 15.48
N SER A 110 25.11 -13.95 15.45
CA SER A 110 24.98 -14.82 14.29
C SER A 110 23.51 -15.21 14.06
N PRO A 111 23.12 -15.59 12.83
CA PRO A 111 21.77 -16.07 12.57
C PRO A 111 21.36 -17.24 13.47
N CYS A 112 22.30 -18.14 13.79
CA CYS A 112 22.02 -19.28 14.67
C CYS A 112 21.89 -18.92 16.14
N THR A 113 22.65 -17.94 16.65
CA THR A 113 22.44 -17.41 18.00
C THR A 113 21.03 -16.85 18.13
N ILE A 114 20.58 -16.07 17.14
CA ILE A 114 19.21 -15.55 17.09
C ILE A 114 18.20 -16.68 17.01
N ALA A 115 18.38 -17.66 16.11
CA ALA A 115 17.46 -18.79 15.96
C ALA A 115 17.27 -19.56 17.27
N LYS A 116 18.36 -19.84 17.99
CA LYS A 116 18.34 -20.52 19.29
C LYS A 116 17.60 -19.71 20.37
N ILE A 117 17.78 -18.39 20.42
CA ILE A 117 16.99 -17.51 21.30
C ILE A 117 15.51 -17.59 20.93
N MET A 118 15.18 -17.44 19.64
CA MET A 118 13.82 -17.40 19.11
C MET A 118 13.09 -18.76 19.12
N GLN A 119 13.75 -19.85 19.53
CA GLN A 119 13.14 -21.15 19.76
C GLN A 119 13.35 -21.68 21.19
N ALA A 120 13.80 -20.81 22.11
CA ALA A 120 14.02 -21.07 23.53
C ALA A 120 15.13 -22.10 23.85
N ASP A 121 16.06 -22.34 22.93
CA ASP A 121 17.26 -23.14 23.22
C ASP A 121 18.32 -22.31 23.99
N ILE A 122 18.30 -20.97 23.81
CA ILE A 122 19.04 -20.01 24.64
C ILE A 122 18.02 -19.21 25.45
N THR A 123 18.10 -19.28 26.77
CA THR A 123 17.13 -18.66 27.69
C THR A 123 17.74 -17.63 28.63
N SER A 124 19.07 -17.45 28.61
CA SER A 124 19.80 -16.45 29.41
C SER A 124 20.82 -15.70 28.56
N TRP A 125 21.04 -14.43 28.88
CA TRP A 125 21.94 -13.51 28.15
C TRP A 125 23.42 -13.87 28.28
N ASP A 126 23.83 -14.61 29.32
CA ASP A 126 25.22 -15.05 29.55
C ASP A 126 25.65 -16.28 28.73
N HIS A 127 24.77 -16.80 27.86
CA HIS A 127 25.03 -17.99 27.08
C HIS A 127 26.30 -17.88 26.20
N SER A 128 27.06 -18.97 26.10
CA SER A 128 28.38 -19.01 25.45
C SER A 128 28.35 -18.61 23.96
N ASP A 129 27.29 -18.93 23.23
CA ASP A 129 27.11 -18.50 21.83
C ASP A 129 27.04 -16.96 21.72
N ILE A 130 26.34 -16.29 22.64
CA ILE A 130 26.27 -14.81 22.69
C ILE A 130 27.66 -14.27 23.01
N ALA A 131 28.37 -14.86 23.97
CA ALA A 131 29.72 -14.46 24.31
C ALA A 131 30.71 -14.64 23.14
N THR A 132 30.56 -15.73 22.36
CA THR A 132 31.39 -16.03 21.19
C THR A 132 31.21 -14.99 20.08
N ASP A 133 29.97 -14.53 19.84
CA ASP A 133 29.70 -13.50 18.84
C ASP A 133 30.25 -12.11 19.22
N ASN A 134 30.49 -11.87 20.52
CA ASN A 134 30.78 -10.54 21.06
C ASN A 134 32.19 -10.37 21.64
N GLY A 135 32.83 -11.46 22.08
CA GLY A 135 34.11 -11.42 22.81
C GLY A 135 33.99 -10.96 24.27
N PHE A 136 32.77 -10.84 24.80
CA PHE A 136 32.49 -10.52 26.20
C PHE A 136 31.21 -11.23 26.67
N THR A 137 31.07 -11.42 27.99
CA THR A 137 29.92 -12.10 28.59
C THR A 137 28.96 -11.09 29.21
N LEU A 138 27.66 -11.28 28.99
CA LEU A 138 26.60 -10.53 29.67
C LEU A 138 26.27 -11.15 31.04
N PRO A 139 25.58 -10.44 31.94
CA PRO A 139 25.07 -11.04 33.18
C PRO A 139 24.10 -12.21 32.93
N ASN A 140 24.03 -13.14 33.88
CA ASN A 140 23.08 -14.25 33.89
C ASN A 140 21.65 -13.73 34.17
N GLU A 141 21.01 -13.24 33.12
CA GLU A 141 19.68 -12.64 33.16
C GLU A 141 18.78 -13.35 32.16
N PRO A 142 17.53 -13.69 32.54
CA PRO A 142 16.63 -14.42 31.66
C PRO A 142 16.24 -13.57 30.44
N ILE A 143 16.13 -14.22 29.28
CA ILE A 143 15.69 -13.57 28.05
C ILE A 143 14.17 -13.58 27.95
N THR A 144 13.56 -12.39 27.91
CA THR A 144 12.15 -12.26 27.55
C THR A 144 11.98 -12.09 26.04
N VAL A 145 11.41 -13.09 25.37
CA VAL A 145 11.17 -13.03 23.92
C VAL A 145 9.73 -12.61 23.63
N PHE A 146 9.57 -11.60 22.76
CA PHE A 146 8.29 -11.20 22.21
C PHE A 146 8.10 -11.71 20.78
N TYR A 147 6.87 -12.11 20.44
CA TYR A 147 6.49 -12.57 19.09
C TYR A 147 5.16 -11.95 18.64
N ARG A 148 4.84 -12.04 17.35
CA ARG A 148 3.57 -11.59 16.78
C ARG A 148 2.53 -12.71 16.79
N GLN A 149 1.39 -12.50 17.46
CA GLN A 149 0.32 -13.50 17.58
C GLN A 149 -0.71 -13.47 16.44
N LEU A 150 -0.72 -12.38 15.65
CA LEU A 150 -1.61 -12.21 14.50
C LEU A 150 -0.81 -12.29 13.19
N ASN A 151 -1.50 -12.53 12.07
CA ASN A 151 -0.90 -12.54 10.74
C ASN A 151 0.02 -11.33 10.53
N SER A 152 1.27 -11.62 10.16
CA SER A 152 2.36 -10.65 10.18
C SER A 152 3.37 -10.96 9.07
N GLY A 153 3.49 -10.04 8.11
CA GLY A 153 4.53 -10.13 7.07
C GLY A 153 5.93 -10.11 7.68
N THR A 154 6.16 -9.31 8.72
CA THR A 154 7.43 -9.31 9.47
C THR A 154 7.76 -10.69 10.03
N THR A 155 6.76 -11.42 10.54
CA THR A 155 6.96 -12.79 11.04
C THR A 155 7.32 -13.73 9.89
N ALA A 156 6.67 -13.61 8.74
CA ALA A 156 7.02 -14.41 7.56
C ALA A 156 8.48 -14.18 7.14
N VAL A 157 8.91 -12.92 7.07
CA VAL A 157 10.27 -12.54 6.65
C VAL A 157 11.32 -13.02 7.67
N ILE A 158 11.10 -12.77 8.96
CA ILE A 158 12.02 -13.16 10.04
C ILE A 158 12.16 -14.68 10.11
N THR A 159 11.05 -15.41 10.07
CA THR A 159 11.08 -16.87 10.19
C THR A 159 11.62 -17.54 8.93
N ALA A 160 11.37 -16.97 7.75
CA ALA A 160 12.01 -17.41 6.50
C ALA A 160 13.53 -17.15 6.52
N TYR A 161 13.97 -16.03 7.08
CA TYR A 161 15.38 -15.73 7.27
C TYR A 161 16.05 -16.76 8.19
N LEU A 162 15.46 -17.04 9.36
CA LEU A 162 16.01 -18.03 10.30
C LEU A 162 16.05 -19.43 9.68
N LEU A 163 14.99 -19.82 8.96
CA LEU A 163 14.93 -21.10 8.24
C LEU A 163 16.01 -21.21 7.16
N ALA A 164 16.30 -20.12 6.43
CA ALA A 164 17.29 -20.10 5.36
C ALA A 164 18.74 -20.04 5.86
N THR A 165 18.97 -19.57 7.09
CA THR A 165 20.32 -19.24 7.58
C THR A 165 20.79 -20.06 8.76
N CYS A 166 19.89 -20.77 9.45
CA CYS A 166 20.26 -21.63 10.57
C CYS A 166 19.60 -23.01 10.50
N PRO A 167 20.37 -24.09 10.27
CA PRO A 167 19.85 -25.46 10.21
C PRO A 167 19.15 -25.95 11.49
N THR A 168 19.43 -25.35 12.65
CA THR A 168 18.79 -25.74 13.91
C THR A 168 17.41 -25.11 14.12
N TRP A 169 17.00 -24.16 13.27
CA TRP A 169 15.67 -23.53 13.34
C TRP A 169 14.58 -24.55 13.00
N ARG A 170 13.64 -24.76 13.94
CA ARG A 170 12.62 -25.83 13.83
C ARG A 170 11.17 -25.38 13.80
N LEU A 171 10.90 -24.08 14.00
CA LEU A 171 9.51 -23.61 14.11
C LEU A 171 8.82 -23.41 12.75
N GLY A 172 9.56 -23.52 11.65
CA GLY A 172 9.06 -23.30 10.28
C GLY A 172 9.04 -21.82 9.90
N SER A 173 8.33 -21.49 8.82
CA SER A 173 8.14 -20.09 8.41
C SER A 173 6.71 -19.82 7.99
N GLY A 174 6.27 -18.57 8.13
CA GLY A 174 4.94 -18.15 7.71
C GLY A 174 4.51 -16.85 8.35
N SER A 175 3.40 -16.29 7.86
CA SER A 175 2.80 -15.08 8.43
C SER A 175 2.22 -15.30 9.83
N LEU A 176 1.98 -16.55 10.21
CA LEU A 176 1.50 -16.98 11.51
C LEU A 176 2.15 -18.32 11.85
N LEU A 177 2.72 -18.42 13.04
CA LEU A 177 3.21 -19.67 13.61
C LEU A 177 2.40 -19.97 14.87
N SER A 178 1.88 -21.19 14.99
CA SER A 178 1.07 -21.66 16.12
C SER A 178 1.90 -22.36 17.21
N ASN A 179 3.19 -22.55 16.97
CA ASN A 179 4.10 -23.39 17.75
C ASN A 179 5.20 -22.57 18.47
N TRP A 180 4.96 -21.29 18.76
CA TRP A 180 5.88 -20.51 19.59
C TRP A 180 5.99 -21.12 21.01
N PRO A 181 7.18 -21.11 21.64
CA PRO A 181 7.34 -21.56 23.02
C PRO A 181 6.38 -20.85 23.98
N ALA A 182 5.77 -21.60 24.91
CA ALA A 182 4.78 -21.07 25.85
C ALA A 182 5.34 -19.98 26.80
N SER A 183 6.66 -19.91 26.97
CA SER A 183 7.33 -18.86 27.75
C SER A 183 7.33 -17.49 27.06
N PHE A 184 7.13 -17.44 25.73
CA PHE A 184 7.21 -16.21 24.96
C PHE A 184 5.97 -15.35 25.12
N LYS A 185 6.13 -14.04 24.91
CA LYS A 185 5.08 -13.05 25.11
C LYS A 185 4.47 -12.59 23.77
N PRO A 186 3.15 -12.71 23.58
CA PRO A 186 2.51 -12.31 22.34
C PRO A 186 2.36 -10.79 22.22
N THR A 187 2.40 -10.30 20.99
CA THR A 187 2.15 -8.90 20.62
C THR A 187 1.27 -8.83 19.38
N ALA A 188 0.43 -7.81 19.25
CA ALA A 188 -0.53 -7.72 18.16
C ALA A 188 0.07 -7.20 16.84
N ASN A 189 0.98 -6.22 16.90
CA ASN A 189 1.54 -5.46 15.77
C ASN A 189 2.93 -4.90 16.11
N SER A 190 3.61 -4.26 15.14
CA SER A 190 4.95 -3.67 15.35
C SER A 190 5.00 -2.61 16.45
N VAL A 191 3.96 -1.78 16.62
CA VAL A 191 3.92 -0.74 17.67
C VAL A 191 3.81 -1.37 19.06
N ASN A 192 2.98 -2.41 19.20
CA ASN A 192 2.92 -3.16 20.46
C ASN A 192 4.22 -3.90 20.73
N MET A 193 4.85 -4.48 19.70
CA MET A 193 6.17 -5.11 19.82
C MET A 193 7.23 -4.12 20.32
N SER A 194 7.37 -2.96 19.67
CA SER A 194 8.37 -1.96 20.03
C SER A 194 8.15 -1.44 21.46
N SER A 195 6.90 -1.12 21.83
CA SER A 195 6.54 -0.71 23.19
C SER A 195 6.82 -1.80 24.23
N SER A 196 6.53 -3.06 23.90
CA SER A 196 6.77 -4.20 24.81
C SER A 196 8.25 -4.43 25.06
N VAL A 197 9.09 -4.36 24.02
CA VAL A 197 10.55 -4.44 24.17
C VAL A 197 11.06 -3.24 24.99
N PHE A 198 10.64 -2.03 24.65
CA PHE A 198 11.05 -0.80 25.34
C PHE A 198 10.75 -0.80 26.84
N THR A 199 9.60 -1.34 27.24
CA THR A 199 9.16 -1.34 28.65
C THR A 199 9.66 -2.55 29.45
N THR A 200 10.28 -3.53 28.80
CA THR A 200 10.70 -4.79 29.44
C THR A 200 12.21 -4.95 29.36
N PRO A 201 12.96 -4.73 30.46
CA PRO A 201 14.39 -5.04 30.49
C PRO A 201 14.66 -6.52 30.19
N TRP A 202 15.86 -6.79 29.67
CA TRP A 202 16.34 -8.11 29.28
C TRP A 202 15.46 -8.80 28.23
N SER A 203 14.87 -8.02 27.32
CA SER A 203 13.99 -8.53 26.28
C SER A 203 14.56 -8.42 24.88
N ILE A 204 13.96 -9.20 23.97
CA ILE A 204 14.21 -9.18 22.53
C ILE A 204 12.88 -9.32 21.77
N GLY A 205 12.76 -8.60 20.66
CA GLY A 205 11.65 -8.72 19.72
C GLY A 205 12.10 -8.36 18.31
N TYR A 206 11.24 -8.63 17.32
CA TYR A 206 11.52 -8.33 15.91
C TYR A 206 10.49 -7.36 15.33
N MET A 207 10.94 -6.39 14.54
CA MET A 207 10.11 -5.37 13.92
C MET A 207 10.78 -4.81 12.66
N ASP A 208 10.02 -4.06 11.86
CA ASP A 208 10.60 -3.16 10.87
C ASP A 208 11.49 -2.11 11.55
N ALA A 209 12.58 -1.72 10.88
CA ALA A 209 13.62 -0.89 11.49
C ALA A 209 13.10 0.44 12.05
N ALA A 210 12.16 1.07 11.32
CA ALA A 210 11.56 2.34 11.70
C ALA A 210 10.94 2.29 13.11
N ASN A 211 10.10 1.29 13.39
CA ASN A 211 9.44 1.15 14.69
C ASN A 211 10.42 0.95 15.86
N GLY A 212 11.56 0.29 15.62
CA GLY A 212 12.57 0.08 16.66
C GLY A 212 13.44 1.30 16.91
N LEU A 213 13.89 1.94 15.82
CA LEU A 213 14.76 3.12 15.87
C LEU A 213 14.02 4.36 16.41
N ASP A 214 12.72 4.53 16.13
CA ASP A 214 11.90 5.64 16.65
C ASP A 214 11.81 5.65 18.19
N LEU A 215 11.88 4.47 18.83
CA LEU A 215 11.93 4.34 20.28
C LEU A 215 13.35 4.31 20.83
N ASN A 216 14.35 4.55 20.00
CA ASN A 216 15.76 4.45 20.34
C ASN A 216 16.06 3.09 21.00
N LEU A 217 15.50 1.99 20.48
CA LEU A 217 15.84 0.64 20.94
C LEU A 217 17.23 0.25 20.43
N ILE A 218 17.89 -0.66 21.14
CA ILE A 218 19.19 -1.18 20.72
C ILE A 218 18.96 -2.20 19.62
N GLU A 219 19.51 -1.92 18.46
CA GLU A 219 19.43 -2.78 17.29
C GLU A 219 20.55 -3.84 17.32
N VAL A 220 20.19 -5.11 17.07
CA VAL A 220 21.18 -6.19 16.98
C VAL A 220 22.00 -6.04 15.70
N SER A 221 23.33 -6.12 15.82
CA SER A 221 24.22 -6.25 14.67
C SER A 221 24.22 -7.70 14.21
N ILE A 222 23.70 -7.97 13.01
CA ILE A 222 23.53 -9.32 12.49
C ILE A 222 24.70 -9.68 11.58
N ARG A 223 25.24 -10.90 11.75
CA ARG A 223 26.21 -11.45 10.80
C ARG A 223 25.53 -11.73 9.45
N ASN A 224 25.93 -11.03 8.40
CA ASN A 224 25.47 -11.27 7.04
C ASN A 224 26.12 -12.50 6.41
N LYS A 225 25.73 -12.81 5.17
CA LYS A 225 26.20 -13.98 4.41
C LYS A 225 27.73 -14.04 4.27
N ASP A 226 28.38 -12.89 4.16
CA ASP A 226 29.83 -12.79 3.96
C ASP A 226 30.60 -12.73 5.29
N GLY A 227 29.92 -12.88 6.43
CA GLY A 227 30.52 -12.99 7.75
C GLY A 227 30.69 -11.67 8.50
N ASN A 228 30.26 -10.54 7.93
CA ASN A 228 30.36 -9.23 8.55
C ASN A 228 29.12 -8.90 9.39
N PHE A 229 29.31 -8.21 10.51
CA PHE A 229 28.21 -7.77 11.36
C PHE A 229 27.73 -6.38 10.95
N VAL A 230 26.45 -6.28 10.60
CA VAL A 230 25.81 -5.05 10.12
C VAL A 230 24.48 -4.81 10.83
N THR A 231 24.10 -3.55 10.94
CA THR A 231 22.77 -3.08 11.37
C THR A 231 22.03 -2.50 10.17
N THR A 232 20.77 -2.11 10.31
CA THR A 232 20.03 -1.43 9.23
C THR A 232 20.59 -0.04 8.92
N GLN A 233 21.31 0.57 9.86
CA GLN A 233 21.97 1.87 9.68
C GLN A 233 23.37 1.77 9.05
N THR A 234 24.05 0.63 9.18
CA THR A 234 25.42 0.42 8.68
C THR A 234 25.49 -0.51 7.47
N GLY A 235 24.46 -1.33 7.26
CA GLY A 235 24.35 -2.26 6.15
C GLY A 235 23.74 -1.62 4.91
N ASP A 236 24.15 -2.13 3.75
CA ASP A 236 23.58 -1.80 2.46
C ASP A 236 22.29 -2.60 2.25
N VAL A 237 21.14 -1.95 2.47
CA VAL A 237 19.81 -2.53 2.26
C VAL A 237 19.49 -2.69 0.75
N PRO A 238 19.70 -1.67 -0.12
CA PRO A 238 19.60 -1.84 -1.57
C PRO A 238 20.49 -2.94 -2.16
N GLY A 239 21.65 -3.20 -1.56
CA GLY A 239 22.57 -4.27 -1.95
C GLY A 239 21.90 -5.65 -2.00
N ALA A 240 20.93 -5.92 -1.12
CA ALA A 240 20.23 -7.21 -1.09
C ALA A 240 19.42 -7.46 -2.37
N ALA A 241 18.62 -6.47 -2.80
CA ALA A 241 17.86 -6.57 -4.03
C ALA A 241 18.76 -6.53 -5.28
N SER A 242 19.84 -5.75 -5.24
CA SER A 242 20.82 -5.65 -6.33
C SER A 242 21.54 -6.99 -6.57
N ALA A 243 21.95 -7.66 -5.49
CA ALA A 243 22.59 -8.97 -5.55
C ALA A 243 21.66 -10.04 -6.14
N LEU A 244 20.38 -10.06 -5.72
CA LEU A 244 19.39 -10.98 -6.28
C LEU A 244 19.11 -10.69 -7.76
N PHE A 245 18.94 -9.41 -8.13
CA PHE A 245 18.66 -9.00 -9.51
C PHE A 245 19.73 -9.46 -10.50
N LYS A 246 21.00 -9.45 -10.07
CA LYS A 246 22.16 -9.92 -10.85
C LYS A 246 22.26 -11.45 -10.95
N SER A 247 21.48 -12.18 -10.16
CA SER A 247 21.45 -13.65 -10.16
C SER A 247 20.38 -14.23 -11.09
N ASP A 248 20.30 -15.56 -11.14
CA ASP A 248 19.21 -16.28 -11.82
C ASP A 248 17.93 -16.36 -10.99
N GLY A 249 17.96 -15.91 -9.72
CA GLY A 249 16.80 -15.89 -8.84
C GLY A 249 15.78 -14.79 -9.15
N TRP A 250 16.07 -13.89 -10.10
CA TRP A 250 15.15 -12.83 -10.53
C TRP A 250 14.44 -13.20 -11.85
N PRO A 251 13.09 -13.20 -11.90
CA PRO A 251 12.33 -13.48 -13.12
C PRO A 251 12.64 -12.48 -14.23
N LYS A 252 13.05 -12.97 -15.41
CA LYS A 252 13.46 -12.09 -16.52
C LYS A 252 12.27 -11.41 -17.19
N ASN A 253 11.09 -12.05 -17.15
CA ASN A 253 9.82 -11.50 -17.62
C ASN A 253 8.90 -11.17 -16.42
N PRO A 254 8.31 -9.96 -16.34
CA PRO A 254 7.39 -9.59 -15.25
C PRO A 254 6.13 -10.45 -15.10
N THR A 255 5.77 -11.22 -16.14
CA THR A 255 4.64 -12.17 -16.13
C THR A 255 5.08 -13.61 -15.81
N GLN A 256 6.27 -13.81 -15.25
CA GLN A 256 6.66 -15.08 -14.66
C GLN A 256 6.31 -15.08 -13.17
N SER A 257 6.34 -16.27 -12.56
CA SER A 257 6.18 -16.37 -11.12
C SER A 257 7.37 -15.73 -10.39
N PHE A 258 7.05 -14.98 -9.34
CA PHE A 258 8.02 -14.41 -8.40
C PHE A 258 8.13 -15.24 -7.12
N SER A 259 7.49 -16.41 -7.02
CA SER A 259 7.46 -17.24 -5.79
C SER A 259 8.84 -17.51 -5.18
N GLY A 260 9.87 -17.68 -6.02
CA GLY A 260 11.25 -17.93 -5.63
C GLY A 260 12.07 -16.66 -5.32
N VAL A 261 11.49 -15.47 -5.49
CA VAL A 261 12.18 -14.20 -5.25
C VAL A 261 12.31 -13.95 -3.75
N SER A 262 13.53 -14.03 -3.25
CA SER A 262 13.86 -13.75 -1.86
C SER A 262 15.12 -12.89 -1.77
N VAL A 263 14.98 -11.68 -1.24
CA VAL A 263 16.11 -10.77 -0.97
C VAL A 263 16.72 -11.02 0.42
N LEU A 264 16.41 -12.16 1.05
CA LEU A 264 16.98 -12.56 2.34
C LEU A 264 18.39 -13.12 2.18
N ASN A 265 19.26 -12.75 3.13
CA ASN A 265 20.63 -13.23 3.27
C ASN A 265 21.42 -13.24 1.94
N GLN A 266 21.31 -12.15 1.19
CA GLN A 266 22.01 -11.98 -0.07
C GLN A 266 23.50 -11.68 0.15
N PRO A 267 24.39 -12.06 -0.80
CA PRO A 267 25.83 -11.85 -0.65
C PRO A 267 26.22 -10.37 -0.71
N GLY A 268 27.44 -10.07 -0.27
CA GLY A 268 28.04 -8.74 -0.29
C GLY A 268 28.55 -8.32 1.09
N ALA A 269 29.74 -7.73 1.12
CA ALA A 269 30.45 -7.44 2.36
C ALA A 269 29.62 -6.59 3.35
N THR A 270 28.85 -5.63 2.86
CA THR A 270 27.99 -4.75 3.67
C THR A 270 26.51 -5.05 3.54
N THR A 271 26.09 -6.02 2.73
CA THR A 271 24.67 -6.30 2.47
C THR A 271 23.91 -6.62 3.76
N PHE A 272 22.81 -5.91 4.02
CA PHE A 272 21.96 -6.19 5.18
C PHE A 272 21.14 -7.47 4.94
N PRO A 273 21.10 -8.44 5.88
CA PRO A 273 20.61 -9.79 5.56
C PRO A 273 19.09 -9.98 5.70
N ILE A 274 18.36 -9.07 6.36
CA ILE A 274 16.92 -9.22 6.61
C ILE A 274 16.15 -8.07 5.96
N VAL A 275 15.89 -8.23 4.66
CA VAL A 275 15.14 -7.24 3.87
C VAL A 275 13.86 -7.88 3.39
N ALA A 276 12.74 -7.18 3.56
CA ALA A 276 11.53 -7.47 2.81
C ALA A 276 11.47 -6.58 1.57
N MET A 277 10.95 -7.10 0.47
CA MET A 277 10.70 -6.33 -0.74
C MET A 277 9.22 -6.44 -1.07
N PRO A 278 8.38 -5.51 -0.56
CA PRO A 278 6.97 -5.56 -0.83
C PRO A 278 6.69 -5.44 -2.33
N PHE A 279 5.79 -6.30 -2.81
CA PHE A 279 5.31 -6.30 -4.19
C PHE A 279 3.87 -5.79 -4.23
N MET A 280 3.60 -4.88 -5.16
CA MET A 280 2.25 -4.60 -5.62
C MET A 280 1.86 -5.60 -6.70
N PHE A 281 0.78 -6.34 -6.48
CA PHE A 281 0.20 -7.25 -7.44
C PHE A 281 -0.84 -6.54 -8.28
N VAL A 282 -0.65 -6.56 -9.59
CA VAL A 282 -1.51 -5.84 -10.54
C VAL A 282 -1.86 -6.75 -11.70
N ARG A 283 -3.16 -6.88 -11.98
CA ARG A 283 -3.63 -7.57 -13.20
C ARG A 283 -3.26 -6.72 -14.41
N THR A 284 -2.77 -7.35 -15.48
CA THR A 284 -2.30 -6.59 -16.65
C THR A 284 -3.43 -5.99 -17.45
N ASP A 285 -4.60 -6.64 -17.51
CA ASP A 285 -5.79 -6.05 -18.13
C ASP A 285 -6.56 -5.20 -17.12
N LEU A 286 -6.50 -3.88 -17.30
CA LEU A 286 -7.22 -2.87 -16.53
C LEU A 286 -8.30 -2.17 -17.35
N THR A 287 -8.60 -2.64 -18.57
CA THR A 287 -9.55 -1.99 -19.49
C THR A 287 -10.96 -1.90 -18.89
N SER A 288 -11.37 -2.93 -18.14
CA SER A 288 -12.66 -2.93 -17.43
C SER A 288 -12.72 -1.97 -16.23
N ARG A 289 -11.59 -1.39 -15.81
CA ARG A 289 -11.51 -0.48 -14.64
C ARG A 289 -11.72 1.00 -15.01
N GLY A 290 -11.83 1.33 -16.30
CA GLY A 290 -12.01 2.70 -16.79
C GLY A 290 -10.95 3.65 -16.21
N ASP A 291 -11.38 4.81 -15.72
CA ASP A 291 -10.52 5.83 -15.10
C ASP A 291 -9.64 5.30 -13.96
N THR A 292 -10.11 4.25 -13.25
CA THR A 292 -9.36 3.65 -12.14
C THR A 292 -8.12 2.93 -12.63
N GLY A 293 -8.14 2.35 -13.83
CA GLY A 293 -6.99 1.69 -14.42
C GLY A 293 -5.85 2.67 -14.72
N SER A 294 -6.18 3.82 -15.31
CA SER A 294 -5.21 4.89 -15.55
C SER A 294 -4.68 5.51 -14.24
N LEU A 295 -5.55 5.71 -13.25
CA LEU A 295 -5.13 6.17 -11.91
C LEU A 295 -4.19 5.18 -11.22
N LEU A 296 -4.42 3.88 -11.34
CA LEU A 296 -3.53 2.84 -10.80
C LEU A 296 -2.16 2.87 -11.48
N GLN A 297 -2.11 2.93 -12.82
CA GLN A 297 -0.85 3.04 -13.55
C GLN A 297 -0.06 4.29 -13.14
N THR A 298 -0.76 5.42 -12.96
CA THR A 298 -0.16 6.67 -12.50
C THR A 298 0.33 6.58 -11.06
N PHE A 299 -0.41 5.91 -10.18
CA PHE A 299 0.03 5.66 -8.80
C PHE A 299 1.31 4.83 -8.74
N ILE A 300 1.39 3.76 -9.55
CA ILE A 300 2.60 2.94 -9.65
C ILE A 300 3.77 3.77 -10.15
N THR A 301 3.55 4.58 -11.18
CA THR A 301 4.57 5.51 -11.72
C THR A 301 5.07 6.46 -10.63
N PHE A 302 4.16 7.08 -9.88
CA PHE A 302 4.50 7.99 -8.78
C PHE A 302 5.35 7.30 -7.71
N MET A 303 4.98 6.08 -7.28
CA MET A 303 5.75 5.35 -6.27
C MET A 303 7.17 5.01 -6.74
N LEU A 304 7.36 4.74 -8.04
CA LEU A 304 8.65 4.38 -8.62
C LEU A 304 9.51 5.61 -8.99
N ASP A 305 8.92 6.81 -8.99
CA ASP A 305 9.63 8.06 -9.26
C ASP A 305 10.68 8.37 -8.17
N SER A 306 11.68 9.15 -8.55
CA SER A 306 12.78 9.54 -7.69
C SER A 306 12.32 10.27 -6.42
N TYR A 307 11.26 11.09 -6.47
CA TYR A 307 10.74 11.75 -5.27
C TYR A 307 10.19 10.74 -4.25
N ALA A 308 9.36 9.80 -4.70
CA ALA A 308 8.83 8.79 -3.80
C ALA A 308 9.95 7.91 -3.24
N GLN A 309 10.87 7.46 -4.08
CA GLN A 309 11.94 6.55 -3.68
C GLN A 309 13.00 7.23 -2.79
N ASN A 310 13.39 8.47 -3.07
CA ASN A 310 14.51 9.11 -2.37
C ASN A 310 14.07 10.06 -1.25
N VAL A 311 12.79 10.46 -1.19
CA VAL A 311 12.27 11.35 -0.15
C VAL A 311 11.22 10.64 0.70
N ILE A 312 10.17 10.10 0.08
CA ILE A 312 9.06 9.52 0.84
C ILE A 312 9.46 8.21 1.55
N ALA A 313 10.15 7.30 0.85
CA ALA A 313 10.56 6.02 1.44
C ALA A 313 11.50 6.21 2.65
N PRO A 314 12.61 6.96 2.57
CA PRO A 314 13.48 7.22 3.73
C PRO A 314 12.76 7.93 4.88
N ALA A 315 11.90 8.91 4.58
CA ALA A 315 11.12 9.60 5.61
C ALA A 315 10.12 8.68 6.34
N ALA A 316 9.73 7.58 5.70
CA ALA A 316 8.90 6.53 6.29
C ALA A 316 9.73 5.35 6.84
N GLY A 317 11.05 5.47 6.90
CA GLY A 317 11.97 4.45 7.43
C GLY A 317 12.22 3.26 6.51
N PHE A 318 11.98 3.41 5.21
CA PHE A 318 12.29 2.42 4.18
C PHE A 318 13.49 2.82 3.34
N SER A 319 14.07 1.85 2.64
CA SER A 319 15.12 2.10 1.65
C SER A 319 14.54 2.14 0.23
N PRO A 320 15.08 2.99 -0.66
CA PRO A 320 14.72 2.98 -2.07
C PRO A 320 15.06 1.63 -2.72
N LEU A 321 14.35 1.31 -3.79
CA LEU A 321 14.74 0.26 -4.71
C LEU A 321 16.03 0.65 -5.45
N PRO A 322 16.94 -0.32 -5.73
CA PRO A 322 18.06 -0.12 -6.63
C PRO A 322 17.61 0.34 -8.01
N ALA A 323 18.46 1.10 -8.71
CA ALA A 323 18.13 1.67 -10.01
C ALA A 323 17.72 0.59 -11.03
N GLU A 324 18.42 -0.54 -11.05
CA GLU A 324 18.15 -1.67 -11.95
C GLU A 324 16.78 -2.33 -11.67
N VAL A 325 16.38 -2.42 -10.40
CA VAL A 325 15.09 -2.99 -10.00
C VAL A 325 13.95 -2.02 -10.35
N ARG A 326 14.16 -0.72 -10.11
CA ARG A 326 13.20 0.31 -10.54
C ARG A 326 13.04 0.33 -12.05
N GLN A 327 14.14 0.28 -12.78
CA GLN A 327 14.14 0.28 -14.24
C GLN A 327 13.40 -0.95 -14.79
N TYR A 328 13.64 -2.13 -14.21
CA TYR A 328 12.86 -3.32 -14.53
C TYR A 328 11.36 -3.11 -14.33
N ALA A 329 10.96 -2.52 -13.21
CA ALA A 329 9.55 -2.24 -12.93
C ALA A 329 8.96 -1.21 -13.92
N THR A 330 9.65 -0.10 -14.18
CA THR A 330 9.14 0.98 -15.03
C THR A 330 9.18 0.66 -16.53
N GLU A 331 10.19 -0.06 -17.00
CA GLU A 331 10.40 -0.31 -18.43
C GLU A 331 9.89 -1.66 -18.90
N ARG A 332 9.65 -2.61 -17.98
CA ARG A 332 9.17 -3.96 -18.35
C ARG A 332 7.81 -4.29 -17.76
N ALA A 333 7.57 -4.03 -16.47
CA ALA A 333 6.32 -4.42 -15.84
C ALA A 333 5.18 -3.43 -16.13
N LEU A 334 5.45 -2.13 -15.95
CA LEU A 334 4.46 -1.07 -16.11
C LEU A 334 3.87 -0.99 -17.54
N PRO A 335 4.63 -1.17 -18.64
CA PRO A 335 4.08 -1.13 -20.00
C PRO A 335 3.14 -2.30 -20.33
N LEU A 336 3.12 -3.36 -19.51
CA LEU A 336 2.20 -4.48 -19.71
C LEU A 336 0.78 -4.17 -19.22
N LEU A 337 0.59 -3.05 -18.49
CA LEU A 337 -0.72 -2.64 -18.01
C LEU A 337 -1.54 -2.03 -19.15
N GLN A 338 -2.60 -2.73 -19.54
CA GLN A 338 -3.55 -2.32 -20.57
C GLN A 338 -4.66 -1.49 -19.94
N ILE A 339 -4.72 -0.22 -20.29
CA ILE A 339 -5.72 0.74 -19.80
C ILE A 339 -6.79 0.98 -20.85
N ASP A 340 -8.00 1.37 -20.42
CA ASP A 340 -9.05 1.77 -21.37
C ASP A 340 -8.67 3.09 -22.05
N THR A 341 -8.48 3.05 -23.37
CA THR A 341 -8.17 4.24 -24.18
C THR A 341 -9.25 5.31 -24.18
N ARG A 342 -10.47 4.99 -23.72
CA ARG A 342 -11.59 5.92 -23.57
C ARG A 342 -11.67 6.54 -22.17
N ALA A 343 -10.87 6.04 -21.23
CA ALA A 343 -10.85 6.53 -19.86
C ALA A 343 -10.19 7.91 -19.77
N LYS A 344 -10.48 8.61 -18.68
CA LYS A 344 -9.73 9.80 -18.30
C LYS A 344 -8.31 9.41 -17.94
N MET A 345 -7.38 10.00 -18.67
CA MET A 345 -5.97 9.71 -18.55
C MET A 345 -5.36 10.51 -17.41
N TRP A 346 -5.04 9.83 -16.33
CA TRP A 346 -4.18 10.34 -15.28
C TRP A 346 -2.74 10.38 -15.78
N THR A 347 -2.05 11.46 -15.45
CA THR A 347 -0.63 11.61 -15.77
C THR A 347 0.14 12.12 -14.55
N PHE A 348 1.41 11.75 -14.48
CA PHE A 348 2.34 12.24 -13.47
C PHE A 348 3.46 13.01 -14.15
N GLU A 349 3.74 14.20 -13.64
CA GLU A 349 4.75 15.11 -14.17
C GLU A 349 5.79 15.41 -13.09
N SER A 350 7.04 14.96 -13.30
CA SER A 350 8.18 15.23 -12.41
C SER A 350 9.27 16.08 -13.08
N GLY A 351 9.97 16.91 -12.30
CA GLY A 351 11.13 17.68 -12.77
C GLY A 351 11.57 18.78 -11.79
N SER A 352 12.63 19.51 -12.13
CA SER A 352 13.21 20.60 -11.31
C SER A 352 12.80 22.01 -11.76
N VAL A 353 12.30 22.16 -12.98
CA VAL A 353 11.84 23.44 -13.55
C VAL A 353 10.45 23.24 -14.12
N LEU A 354 9.47 24.07 -13.70
CA LEU A 354 8.09 24.03 -14.20
C LEU A 354 8.07 24.59 -15.64
N PRO A 355 7.92 23.76 -16.69
CA PRO A 355 7.83 24.24 -18.06
C PRO A 355 6.47 24.92 -18.27
N ALA A 356 6.41 25.99 -19.06
CA ALA A 356 5.16 26.70 -19.35
C ALA A 356 4.06 25.71 -19.83
N GLY A 357 2.89 25.73 -19.18
CA GLY A 357 1.75 24.87 -19.51
C GLY A 357 1.68 23.51 -18.78
N LYS A 358 2.61 23.21 -17.87
CA LYS A 358 2.58 22.00 -17.03
C LYS A 358 1.89 22.26 -15.68
N GLY A 359 1.29 21.21 -15.10
CA GLY A 359 0.64 21.27 -13.77
C GLY A 359 -0.75 21.93 -13.69
N SER A 360 -1.37 22.33 -14.82
CA SER A 360 -2.69 22.97 -14.84
C SER A 360 -3.78 22.20 -15.59
N SER A 361 -3.45 21.07 -16.22
CA SER A 361 -4.44 20.24 -16.92
C SER A 361 -5.21 19.35 -15.94
N ASP A 362 -6.44 18.98 -16.27
CA ASP A 362 -7.21 18.00 -15.50
C ASP A 362 -6.49 16.65 -15.46
N TYR A 363 -6.67 15.91 -14.37
CA TYR A 363 -6.09 14.57 -14.16
C TYR A 363 -4.54 14.54 -14.17
N VAL A 364 -3.90 15.64 -13.77
CA VAL A 364 -2.44 15.73 -13.62
C VAL A 364 -2.04 15.70 -12.15
N ILE A 365 -1.05 14.88 -11.81
CA ILE A 365 -0.31 14.96 -10.55
C ILE A 365 1.04 15.61 -10.86
N SER A 366 1.28 16.81 -10.35
CA SER A 366 2.47 17.59 -10.69
C SER A 366 3.41 17.75 -9.50
N SER A 367 4.68 17.40 -9.68
CA SER A 367 5.74 17.71 -8.71
C SER A 367 5.91 19.23 -8.49
N PHE A 368 5.46 20.04 -9.45
CA PHE A 368 5.58 21.50 -9.45
C PHE A 368 4.42 22.24 -8.78
N ALA A 369 3.31 21.55 -8.50
CA ALA A 369 2.23 22.13 -7.70
C ALA A 369 2.79 22.39 -6.28
N GLY A 370 3.05 23.67 -5.96
CA GLY A 370 3.60 24.08 -4.68
C GLY A 370 2.71 23.60 -3.54
N SER A 371 3.25 22.75 -2.67
CA SER A 371 2.53 22.26 -1.50
C SER A 371 2.48 23.34 -0.41
N PHE A 372 1.26 23.79 -0.07
CA PHE A 372 1.00 24.58 1.14
C PHE A 372 1.24 23.77 2.44
N GLU A 373 1.61 22.49 2.33
CA GLU A 373 1.87 21.56 3.45
C GLU A 373 3.34 21.08 3.54
N ASN A 374 4.31 21.85 3.04
CA ASN A 374 5.74 21.56 3.30
C ASN A 374 6.18 21.78 4.76
N THR A 375 5.26 22.11 5.67
CA THR A 375 5.51 22.24 7.11
C THR A 375 4.62 21.27 7.89
N ASN A 376 5.04 20.01 7.97
CA ASN A 376 5.11 19.23 9.22
C ASN A 376 5.23 17.73 8.92
N ALA A 377 6.45 17.24 8.74
CA ALA A 377 6.76 15.82 8.91
C ALA A 377 6.26 15.29 10.28
N ALA A 378 6.22 16.16 11.29
CA ALA A 378 5.65 15.90 12.62
C ALA A 378 4.12 15.62 12.60
N GLY A 379 3.35 16.36 11.80
CA GLY A 379 1.89 16.19 11.72
C GLY A 379 1.50 14.87 11.05
N PHE A 380 2.34 14.39 10.12
CA PHE A 380 2.20 13.06 9.55
C PHE A 380 2.51 11.98 10.59
N ALA A 381 3.65 12.06 11.30
CA ALA A 381 3.96 11.12 12.38
C ALA A 381 2.85 11.03 13.45
N ASP A 382 2.22 12.16 13.79
CA ASP A 382 1.11 12.20 14.74
C ASP A 382 -0.20 11.59 14.20
N PHE A 383 -0.54 11.83 12.93
CA PHE A 383 -1.63 11.13 12.27
C PHE A 383 -1.45 9.61 12.32
N PHE A 384 -0.22 9.12 12.18
CA PHE A 384 0.09 7.69 12.22
C PHE A 384 0.06 7.09 13.61
N LYS A 385 0.51 7.82 14.63
CA LYS A 385 0.29 7.41 16.03
C LYS A 385 -1.21 7.26 16.31
N ALA A 386 -2.04 8.18 15.79
CA ALA A 386 -3.49 8.09 15.93
C ALA A 386 -4.11 6.91 15.14
N TYR A 387 -3.71 6.71 13.89
CA TYR A 387 -4.20 5.62 13.05
C TYR A 387 -3.80 4.24 13.60
N SER A 388 -2.54 4.07 13.96
CA SER A 388 -2.03 2.82 14.57
C SER A 388 -2.74 2.54 15.90
N ALA A 389 -2.96 3.54 16.74
CA ALA A 389 -3.76 3.39 17.95
C ALA A 389 -5.20 2.92 17.66
N GLN A 390 -5.81 3.39 16.57
CA GLN A 390 -7.15 2.96 16.16
C GLN A 390 -7.17 1.52 15.61
N GLN A 391 -6.18 1.14 14.81
CA GLN A 391 -6.03 -0.23 14.32
C GLN A 391 -5.74 -1.22 15.45
N ASN A 392 -4.93 -0.81 16.43
CA ASN A 392 -4.64 -1.60 17.63
C ASN A 392 -5.90 -1.81 18.47
N LYS A 393 -6.73 -0.78 18.61
CA LYS A 393 -8.05 -0.90 19.27
C LYS A 393 -8.98 -1.84 18.50
N ALA A 394 -9.01 -1.79 17.17
CA ALA A 394 -9.84 -2.68 16.35
C ALA A 394 -9.37 -4.15 16.44
N ASN A 395 -8.06 -4.39 16.37
CA ASN A 395 -7.49 -5.73 16.48
C ASN A 395 -7.59 -6.29 17.90
N ALA A 396 -7.44 -5.46 18.94
CA ALA A 396 -7.68 -5.87 20.33
C ALA A 396 -9.15 -6.24 20.56
N ARG A 397 -10.09 -5.52 19.93
CA ARG A 397 -11.53 -5.89 19.95
C ARG A 397 -11.78 -7.21 19.23
N ALA A 398 -11.14 -7.44 18.08
CA ALA A 398 -11.24 -8.70 17.33
C ALA A 398 -10.63 -9.88 18.12
N ALA A 399 -9.45 -9.71 18.71
CA ALA A 399 -8.79 -10.73 19.53
C ALA A 399 -9.58 -11.06 20.81
N ASN A 400 -10.13 -10.05 21.49
CA ASN A 400 -11.02 -10.26 22.65
C ASN A 400 -12.32 -10.97 22.25
N SER A 401 -12.83 -10.74 21.04
CA SER A 401 -14.02 -11.45 20.56
C SER A 401 -13.74 -12.92 20.26
N SER A 402 -12.54 -13.28 19.80
CA SER A 402 -12.12 -14.67 19.59
C SER A 402 -11.74 -15.42 20.88
N SER A 403 -11.32 -14.71 21.94
CA SER A 403 -11.04 -15.33 23.25
C SER A 403 -12.29 -15.47 24.14
N SER A 404 -13.39 -14.78 23.81
CA SER A 404 -14.67 -14.87 24.54
C SER A 404 -15.61 -15.96 24.04
N THR A 405 -15.28 -16.65 22.95
CA THR A 405 -16.03 -17.82 22.46
C THR A 405 -15.21 -19.08 22.71
N SER A 406 -15.34 -19.61 23.93
CA SER A 406 -15.38 -21.07 24.05
C SER A 406 -16.43 -21.56 23.04
N ALA A 407 -16.04 -22.48 22.17
CA ALA A 407 -16.92 -23.08 21.18
C ALA A 407 -18.10 -23.78 21.86
N ALA A 408 -19.19 -23.05 22.09
CA ALA A 408 -20.48 -23.61 22.40
C ALA A 408 -21.22 -23.76 21.06
N ASN A 409 -21.35 -25.01 20.61
CA ASN A 409 -22.19 -25.35 19.47
C ASN A 409 -23.66 -25.08 19.82
N TYR A 410 -24.19 -23.94 19.40
CA TYR A 410 -25.64 -23.68 19.45
C TYR A 410 -26.24 -24.07 18.10
N THR A 411 -26.96 -25.19 18.08
CA THR A 411 -27.58 -25.73 16.87
C THR A 411 -28.98 -25.18 16.59
N ASN A 412 -29.60 -24.46 17.52
CA ASN A 412 -30.90 -23.79 17.32
C ASN A 412 -30.92 -22.33 17.82
N LEU A 413 -31.68 -21.48 17.12
CA LEU A 413 -31.83 -20.04 17.42
C LEU A 413 -32.46 -19.76 18.79
N THR A 414 -33.15 -20.74 19.39
CA THR A 414 -33.78 -20.66 20.71
C THR A 414 -32.81 -20.83 21.87
N ASP A 415 -31.58 -21.28 21.60
CA ASP A 415 -30.59 -21.59 22.64
C ASP A 415 -29.65 -20.41 22.90
N VAL A 416 -29.87 -19.28 22.22
CA VAL A 416 -29.12 -18.04 22.44
C VAL A 416 -29.54 -17.41 23.76
N PRO A 417 -28.62 -17.22 24.73
CA PRO A 417 -28.92 -16.57 26.00
C PRO A 417 -29.58 -15.19 25.80
N ALA A 418 -30.59 -14.85 26.59
CA ALA A 418 -31.39 -13.63 26.43
C ALA A 418 -30.52 -12.34 26.41
N ASN A 419 -29.42 -12.33 27.14
CA ASN A 419 -28.45 -11.22 27.16
C ASN A 419 -27.67 -11.04 25.84
N LEU A 420 -27.58 -12.06 25.00
CA LEU A 420 -27.03 -11.94 23.63
C LEU A 420 -28.09 -11.46 22.64
N LYS A 421 -29.36 -11.88 22.82
CA LYS A 421 -30.48 -11.39 22.02
C LYS A 421 -30.71 -9.89 22.22
N ASP A 422 -30.66 -9.42 23.46
CA ASP A 422 -30.74 -7.99 23.76
C ASP A 422 -29.58 -7.18 23.17
N LYS A 423 -28.38 -7.78 23.09
CA LYS A 423 -27.22 -7.15 22.43
C LYS A 423 -27.36 -7.12 20.91
N LEU A 424 -27.96 -8.15 20.31
CA LEU A 424 -28.23 -8.20 18.87
C LEU A 424 -29.29 -7.15 18.49
N ASP A 425 -30.38 -7.05 19.26
CA ASP A 425 -31.40 -6.00 19.09
C ASP A 425 -30.83 -4.59 19.32
N HIS A 426 -29.89 -4.45 20.27
CA HIS A 426 -29.18 -3.19 20.48
C HIS A 426 -28.25 -2.85 19.31
N MET A 427 -27.59 -3.85 18.72
CA MET A 427 -26.74 -3.67 17.54
C MET A 427 -27.54 -3.34 16.28
N GLU A 428 -28.70 -3.97 16.05
CA GLU A 428 -29.60 -3.62 14.95
C GLU A 428 -30.12 -2.19 15.10
N LYS A 429 -30.46 -1.76 16.31
CA LYS A 429 -30.82 -0.36 16.59
C LYS A 429 -29.65 0.60 16.37
N GLN A 430 -28.43 0.25 16.75
CA GLN A 430 -27.22 1.05 16.49
C GLN A 430 -26.92 1.16 15.00
N ILE A 431 -27.11 0.08 14.23
CA ILE A 431 -26.97 0.07 12.77
C ILE A 431 -28.05 0.95 12.12
N ALA A 432 -29.29 0.87 12.56
CA ALA A 432 -30.37 1.75 12.08
C ALA A 432 -30.09 3.23 12.39
N ILE A 433 -29.54 3.54 13.57
CA ILE A 433 -29.10 4.89 13.94
C ILE A 433 -27.94 5.35 13.06
N LEU A 434 -26.93 4.51 12.81
CA LEU A 434 -25.80 4.81 11.93
C LEU A 434 -26.24 5.03 10.48
N GLN A 435 -27.18 4.24 9.98
CA GLN A 435 -27.80 4.44 8.67
C GLN A 435 -28.60 5.75 8.62
N ALA A 436 -29.36 6.07 9.67
CA ALA A 436 -30.10 7.34 9.77
C ALA A 436 -29.16 8.56 9.84
N VAL A 437 -28.04 8.48 10.56
CA VAL A 437 -27.02 9.54 10.61
C VAL A 437 -26.32 9.70 9.26
N ALA A 438 -26.01 8.61 8.57
CA ALA A 438 -25.46 8.65 7.22
C ALA A 438 -26.43 9.27 6.21
N ILE A 439 -27.71 8.89 6.25
CA ILE A 439 -28.78 9.47 5.40
C ILE A 439 -28.97 10.95 5.73
N THR A 440 -28.97 11.32 7.01
CA THR A 440 -29.13 12.72 7.45
C THR A 440 -27.93 13.58 7.02
N GLY A 441 -26.70 13.05 7.12
CA GLY A 441 -25.50 13.70 6.59
C GLY A 441 -25.52 13.87 5.07
N ILE A 442 -26.06 12.90 4.33
CA ILE A 442 -26.29 13.00 2.88
C ILE A 442 -27.36 14.08 2.58
N CYS A 443 -28.46 14.13 3.34
CA CYS A 443 -29.50 15.16 3.18
C CYS A 443 -28.98 16.57 3.49
N PHE A 444 -28.16 16.75 4.53
CA PHE A 444 -27.51 18.05 4.81
C PHE A 444 -26.46 18.41 3.77
N GLY A 445 -25.73 17.42 3.23
CA GLY A 445 -24.82 17.62 2.10
C GLY A 445 -25.56 18.05 0.82
N ILE A 446 -26.70 17.43 0.51
CA ILE A 446 -27.56 17.80 -0.61
C ILE A 446 -28.19 19.18 -0.39
N MET A 447 -28.63 19.50 0.83
CA MET A 447 -29.18 20.82 1.16
C MET A 447 -28.10 21.92 1.08
N GLY A 448 -26.87 21.61 1.50
CA GLY A 448 -25.69 22.47 1.32
C GLY A 448 -25.34 22.68 -0.15
N LEU A 449 -25.45 21.63 -0.98
CA LEU A 449 -25.26 21.71 -2.43
C LEU A 449 -26.36 22.56 -3.09
N ILE A 450 -27.62 22.41 -2.66
CA ILE A 450 -28.75 23.21 -3.14
C ILE A 450 -28.57 24.69 -2.75
N LEU A 451 -28.14 24.98 -1.52
CA LEU A 451 -27.84 26.35 -1.08
C LEU A 451 -26.64 26.95 -1.83
N ALA A 452 -25.61 26.16 -2.15
CA ALA A 452 -24.49 26.58 -2.98
C ALA A 452 -24.92 26.85 -4.44
N ILE A 453 -25.85 26.05 -4.99
CA ILE A 453 -26.45 26.27 -6.32
C ILE A 453 -27.29 27.56 -6.32
N PHE A 454 -28.10 27.81 -5.28
CA PHE A 454 -28.85 29.07 -5.16
C PHE A 454 -27.95 30.31 -5.00
N SER A 455 -26.82 30.17 -4.29
CA SER A 455 -25.80 31.23 -4.18
C SER A 455 -25.15 31.52 -5.54
N SER A 456 -24.86 30.47 -6.31
CA SER A 456 -24.28 30.56 -7.66
C SER A 456 -25.26 31.16 -8.69
N CYS A 457 -26.56 30.87 -8.56
CA CYS A 457 -27.61 31.49 -9.40
C CYS A 457 -27.84 32.97 -9.06
N ARG A 458 -27.66 33.40 -7.81
CA ARG A 458 -27.73 34.82 -7.42
C ARG A 458 -26.61 35.65 -8.05
N ILE A 459 -25.44 35.07 -8.26
CA ILE A 459 -24.32 35.72 -8.97
C ILE A 459 -24.64 35.89 -10.46
N PHE A 460 -25.37 34.95 -11.07
CA PHE A 460 -25.78 35.05 -12.48
C PHE A 460 -26.90 36.08 -12.71
N VAL A 461 -27.88 36.21 -11.81
CA VAL A 461 -28.98 37.19 -11.97
C VAL A 461 -28.50 38.65 -11.84
N ASN A 462 -27.47 38.94 -11.05
CA ASN A 462 -26.90 40.29 -10.98
C ASN A 462 -26.03 40.69 -12.18
N SER A 463 -25.56 39.72 -12.99
CA SER A 463 -24.79 40.00 -14.21
C SER A 463 -25.65 40.28 -15.46
N THR A 464 -26.97 40.10 -15.38
CA THR A 464 -27.91 40.25 -16.51
C THR A 464 -28.85 41.47 -16.39
N ILE A 465 -28.66 42.35 -15.38
CA ILE A 465 -29.53 43.52 -15.13
C ILE A 465 -28.96 44.85 -15.69
N TRP A 466 -27.87 44.83 -16.47
CA TRP A 466 -27.43 45.99 -17.27
C TRP A 466 -27.54 45.73 -18.78
N GLY A 467 -28.77 45.59 -19.26
CA GLY A 467 -29.06 45.54 -20.69
C GLY A 467 -30.55 45.45 -21.00
N GLY A 468 -31.18 46.59 -21.30
CA GLY A 468 -32.42 46.63 -22.09
C GLY A 468 -33.72 46.78 -21.30
N LEU A 469 -34.07 48.03 -20.98
CA LEU A 469 -35.45 48.48 -20.84
C LEU A 469 -36.20 48.31 -22.18
N SER A 470 -37.40 47.72 -22.15
CA SER A 470 -38.63 48.11 -22.88
C SER A 470 -39.52 46.89 -23.19
N GLY A 471 -40.80 46.93 -22.78
CA GLY A 471 -41.86 46.15 -23.44
C GLY A 471 -42.75 45.29 -22.53
N VAL A 472 -43.73 45.94 -21.90
CA VAL A 472 -44.90 45.35 -21.20
C VAL A 472 -45.86 44.69 -22.20
N VAL A 473 -46.42 43.49 -21.92
CA VAL A 473 -47.87 43.12 -22.01
C VAL A 473 -48.15 41.83 -21.20
N HIS A 474 -49.27 41.83 -20.46
CA HIS A 474 -49.82 40.80 -19.56
C HIS A 474 -50.60 39.65 -20.26
N PRO A 475 -51.00 38.58 -19.53
CA PRO A 475 -51.32 37.25 -20.06
C PRO A 475 -52.83 36.95 -20.20
N SER A 476 -53.20 35.93 -20.98
CA SER A 476 -54.52 35.28 -20.90
C SER A 476 -54.55 33.85 -21.48
N SER A 477 -54.97 32.91 -20.61
CA SER A 477 -55.96 31.84 -20.83
C SER A 477 -55.71 30.63 -21.75
N ILE A 478 -55.77 29.45 -21.09
CA ILE A 478 -56.71 28.32 -21.31
C ILE A 478 -56.66 27.56 -22.64
N GLY A 479 -56.48 26.24 -22.51
CA GLY A 479 -57.43 25.28 -23.12
C GLY A 479 -56.88 24.25 -24.10
N GLY A 480 -56.76 23.01 -23.64
CA GLY A 480 -57.50 21.90 -24.24
C GLY A 480 -57.03 21.28 -25.56
N SER A 481 -56.35 20.13 -25.41
CA SER A 481 -56.68 18.84 -26.05
C SER A 481 -56.49 18.57 -27.56
N SER A 482 -55.89 17.40 -27.80
CA SER A 482 -56.28 16.37 -28.77
C SER A 482 -55.60 16.30 -30.16
N VAL A 483 -54.55 15.48 -30.21
CA VAL A 483 -54.25 14.39 -31.18
C VAL A 483 -55.29 14.12 -32.29
N ARG A 484 -54.87 14.16 -33.59
CA ARG A 484 -54.93 13.02 -34.54
C ARG A 484 -54.25 13.26 -35.91
N ARG A 485 -53.24 12.42 -36.18
CA ARG A 485 -52.82 11.69 -37.40
C ARG A 485 -53.16 12.13 -38.84
N GLN A 486 -52.13 11.87 -39.68
CA GLN A 486 -52.09 11.29 -41.05
C GLN A 486 -52.36 12.25 -42.22
N LYS A 487 -51.79 12.12 -43.43
CA LYS A 487 -50.61 11.41 -43.99
C LYS A 487 -50.46 11.94 -45.45
N SER A 488 -49.21 11.97 -45.92
CA SER A 488 -48.71 11.83 -47.32
C SER A 488 -49.28 12.65 -48.48
N THR A 489 -48.38 13.37 -49.14
CA THR A 489 -47.88 13.19 -50.53
C THR A 489 -46.48 13.86 -50.54
N GLY A 490 -45.42 13.49 -51.25
CA GLY A 490 -45.21 12.71 -52.47
C GLY A 490 -44.29 13.52 -53.38
N SER A 491 -43.15 12.93 -53.78
CA SER A 491 -42.25 13.29 -54.90
C SER A 491 -40.96 14.06 -54.65
N MET A 492 -39.91 13.42 -55.17
CA MET A 492 -38.52 13.81 -55.40
C MET A 492 -38.35 14.95 -56.41
N GLY A 493 -37.15 15.56 -56.39
CA GLY A 493 -36.58 16.39 -57.46
C GLY A 493 -35.18 16.91 -57.10
N GLU A 494 -34.15 16.17 -57.51
CA GLU A 494 -32.73 16.55 -57.49
C GLU A 494 -32.38 17.57 -58.60
N ALA A 495 -31.34 18.38 -58.35
CA ALA A 495 -30.30 18.90 -59.28
C ALA A 495 -29.66 20.17 -58.66
N SER A 496 -28.38 20.51 -58.73
CA SER A 496 -27.13 19.88 -59.19
C SER A 496 -25.97 20.89 -58.92
N LEU A 497 -24.76 20.36 -58.63
CA LEU A 497 -23.41 20.88 -58.98
C LEU A 497 -22.94 22.31 -58.61
N LEU A 498 -21.77 22.41 -57.94
CA LEU A 498 -20.47 22.75 -58.59
C LEU A 498 -19.27 22.77 -57.62
N HIS A 499 -18.13 22.31 -58.15
CA HIS A 499 -16.80 22.11 -57.56
C HIS A 499 -15.80 23.24 -57.92
N GLY A 500 -14.77 23.41 -57.09
CA GLY A 500 -13.38 23.76 -57.49
C GLY A 500 -13.04 25.24 -57.69
N PRO A 501 -11.76 25.67 -57.50
CA PRO A 501 -10.64 25.19 -58.34
C PRO A 501 -9.26 24.98 -57.66
N VAL A 502 -8.31 24.46 -58.46
CA VAL A 502 -6.89 24.12 -58.17
C VAL A 502 -5.95 24.79 -59.20
N GLY A 503 -4.73 25.16 -58.77
CA GLY A 503 -3.47 25.23 -59.55
C GLY A 503 -3.17 26.56 -60.30
N THR A 504 -1.95 27.08 -60.42
CA THR A 504 -0.60 26.48 -60.57
C THR A 504 0.51 27.55 -60.43
N ALA A 505 1.76 27.18 -60.06
CA ALA A 505 3.02 27.72 -60.63
C ALA A 505 4.27 26.98 -60.05
N THR A 506 5.35 26.97 -60.83
CA THR A 506 6.45 25.98 -60.96
C THR A 506 7.83 26.40 -60.38
N THR A 507 8.49 25.47 -59.64
CA THR A 507 9.93 25.04 -59.49
C THR A 507 11.13 25.78 -60.14
N PRO A 508 12.44 25.41 -59.88
CA PRO A 508 13.28 25.21 -58.65
C PRO A 508 14.75 25.79 -58.89
N PRO A 509 15.94 25.25 -58.46
CA PRO A 509 16.38 24.37 -57.34
C PRO A 509 17.66 24.88 -56.57
N MET A 510 18.07 24.23 -55.47
CA MET A 510 19.47 23.82 -55.23
C MET A 510 19.67 22.91 -53.99
N MET A 511 20.63 22.00 -54.13
CA MET A 511 21.12 20.99 -53.17
C MET A 511 22.04 21.57 -52.08
N ALA A 512 22.15 20.90 -50.93
CA ALA A 512 23.38 20.23 -50.44
C ALA A 512 23.31 19.86 -48.94
N GLU A 513 24.05 18.79 -48.61
CA GLU A 513 24.29 18.10 -47.34
C GLU A 513 24.81 18.99 -46.18
N ILE A 514 24.45 18.64 -44.93
CA ILE A 514 25.27 17.98 -43.87
C ILE A 514 24.34 17.62 -42.71
#